data_AF-A0A0J6S0W4-F1
#
_entry.id   AF-A0A0J6S0W4-F1
#
_cell.length_a   1.000
_cell.length_b   1.000
_cell.length_c   1.000
_cell.angle_alpha   90.00
_cell.angle_beta   90.00
_cell.angle_gamma   90.00
#
_symmetry.space_group_name_H-M   'P 1'
#
loop_
_entity.id
_entity.type
_entity.pdbx_description
1 polymer ?
#
loop_
_entity_poly.entity_id
_entity_poly.type
_entity_poly.pdbx_seq_one_letter_code
_entity_poly.pdbx_strand_id
1 'polypeptide(L)'
;MNEAAQHAAAAAIFEAYEERGSLTEAERAMKPADLAAARAIAAMEAAAQAEQEADSWEWAVVEIFGHRRHAGRVREEERFGAKLLRIDVPMKGDPAAHGWLTHYYGGSSIFSFTPCEREAALRANKPYEAPARLALSHRDDLDVADDEDGDNPIPF
;
A
#
# COMPACT_ATOMS: atom_id res chain seq x y z
N MET A 1 -2.24 -9.79 -41.39
CA MET A 1 -0.91 -9.35 -40.88
C MET A 1 -0.01 -10.58 -40.90
N ASN A 2 1.10 -10.46 -41.62
CA ASN A 2 1.77 -11.58 -42.28
C ASN A 2 2.58 -12.45 -41.30
N GLU A 3 2.42 -13.77 -41.38
CA GLU A 3 3.05 -14.80 -40.53
C GLU A 3 4.58 -14.67 -40.47
N ALA A 4 5.19 -14.16 -41.54
CA ALA A 4 6.62 -13.84 -41.63
C ALA A 4 7.06 -12.71 -40.68
N ALA A 5 6.21 -11.71 -40.43
CA ALA A 5 6.52 -10.60 -39.51
C ALA A 5 6.45 -11.05 -38.05
N GLN A 6 5.55 -11.97 -37.73
CA GLN A 6 5.46 -12.61 -36.42
C GLN A 6 6.68 -13.50 -36.15
N HIS A 7 7.15 -14.24 -37.16
CA HIS A 7 8.37 -15.04 -37.07
C HIS A 7 9.64 -14.20 -36.87
N ALA A 8 9.75 -13.05 -37.56
CA ALA A 8 10.90 -12.15 -37.42
C ALA A 8 10.94 -11.46 -36.05
N ALA A 9 9.78 -11.03 -35.52
CA ALA A 9 9.68 -10.46 -34.18
C ALA A 9 10.01 -11.49 -33.10
N ALA A 10 9.56 -12.74 -33.26
CA ALA A 10 9.89 -13.84 -32.34
C ALA A 10 11.39 -14.18 -32.36
N ALA A 11 12.05 -14.15 -33.52
CA ALA A 11 13.48 -14.40 -33.66
C ALA A 11 14.33 -13.30 -33.00
N ALA A 12 13.99 -12.03 -33.18
CA ALA A 12 14.71 -10.90 -32.57
C ALA A 12 14.60 -10.88 -31.03
N ILE A 13 13.45 -11.31 -30.50
CA ILE A 13 13.26 -11.50 -29.06
C ILE A 13 14.15 -12.65 -28.57
N PHE A 14 14.19 -13.78 -29.30
CA PHE A 14 15.01 -14.95 -28.95
C PHE A 14 16.52 -14.63 -28.90
N GLU A 15 17.04 -13.91 -29.90
CA GLU A 15 18.45 -13.48 -29.97
C GLU A 15 18.82 -12.58 -28.78
N ALA A 16 17.95 -11.65 -28.41
CA ALA A 16 18.13 -10.79 -27.23
C ALA A 16 18.08 -11.56 -25.88
N TYR A 17 17.43 -12.73 -25.83
CA TYR A 17 17.37 -13.59 -24.63
C TYR A 17 18.55 -14.57 -24.54
N GLU A 18 19.09 -15.02 -25.68
CA GLU A 18 20.26 -15.89 -25.75
C GLU A 18 21.53 -15.17 -25.26
N GLU A 19 21.68 -13.87 -25.56
CA GLU A 19 22.77 -13.02 -25.06
C GLU A 19 22.74 -12.80 -23.53
N ARG A 20 21.57 -12.97 -22.89
CA ARG A 20 21.43 -12.89 -21.41
C ARG A 20 21.70 -14.20 -20.67
N GLY A 21 21.98 -15.31 -21.37
CA GLY A 21 22.37 -16.58 -20.76
C GLY A 21 21.33 -17.18 -19.81
N SER A 22 20.03 -16.94 -20.05
CA SER A 22 18.94 -17.32 -19.13
C SER A 22 18.08 -18.50 -19.60
N LEU A 23 18.48 -19.18 -20.69
CA LEU A 23 17.75 -20.30 -21.27
C LEU A 23 18.33 -21.62 -20.76
N THR A 24 17.44 -22.48 -20.27
CA THR A 24 17.78 -23.87 -19.94
C THR A 24 18.00 -24.70 -21.21
N GLU A 25 18.73 -25.82 -21.13
CA GLU A 25 19.02 -26.68 -22.30
C GLU A 25 17.74 -27.20 -22.99
N ALA A 26 16.66 -27.37 -22.22
CA ALA A 26 15.36 -27.77 -22.73
C ALA A 26 14.65 -26.65 -23.52
N GLU A 27 14.75 -25.39 -23.08
CA GLU A 27 14.16 -24.24 -23.76
C GLU A 27 14.88 -23.93 -25.09
N ARG A 28 16.18 -24.25 -25.18
CA ARG A 28 16.98 -24.09 -26.40
C ARG A 28 16.62 -25.08 -27.51
N ALA A 29 16.09 -26.25 -27.14
CA ALA A 29 15.63 -27.27 -28.08
C ALA A 29 14.19 -27.04 -28.58
N MET A 30 13.45 -26.11 -27.98
CA MET A 30 12.11 -25.74 -28.40
C MET A 30 12.14 -24.78 -29.59
N LYS A 31 11.14 -24.89 -30.49
CA LYS A 31 10.94 -23.89 -31.53
C LYS A 31 10.59 -22.56 -30.87
N PRO A 32 11.01 -21.41 -31.44
CA PRO A 32 10.82 -20.09 -30.82
C PRO A 32 9.34 -19.77 -30.59
N ALA A 33 8.43 -20.26 -31.44
CA ALA A 33 6.99 -20.12 -31.27
C ALA A 33 6.45 -20.93 -30.08
N ASP A 34 6.97 -22.14 -29.86
CA ASP A 34 6.55 -23.02 -28.77
C ASP A 34 7.08 -22.52 -27.42
N LEU A 35 8.30 -21.98 -27.39
CA LEU A 35 8.88 -21.33 -26.21
C LEU A 35 8.13 -20.05 -25.84
N ALA A 36 7.77 -19.23 -26.84
CA ALA A 36 6.97 -18.02 -26.62
C ALA A 36 5.57 -18.37 -26.08
N ALA A 37 4.93 -19.41 -26.60
CA ALA A 37 3.65 -19.91 -26.09
C ALA A 37 3.78 -20.46 -24.66
N ALA A 38 4.81 -21.25 -24.36
CA ALA A 38 5.05 -21.79 -23.02
C ALA A 38 5.31 -20.70 -21.98
N ARG A 39 6.09 -19.66 -22.33
CA ARG A 39 6.32 -18.51 -21.43
C ARG A 39 5.09 -17.62 -21.29
N ALA A 40 4.27 -17.47 -22.33
CA ALA A 40 3.00 -16.76 -22.23
C ALA A 40 2.04 -17.49 -21.28
N ILE A 41 1.95 -18.81 -21.37
CA ILE A 41 1.17 -19.64 -20.43
C ILE A 41 1.71 -19.50 -19.02
N ALA A 42 3.03 -19.64 -18.81
CA ALA A 42 3.65 -19.48 -17.49
C ALA A 42 3.45 -18.07 -16.90
N ALA A 43 3.47 -17.02 -17.73
CA ALA A 43 3.19 -15.65 -17.29
C ALA A 43 1.71 -15.47 -16.92
N MET A 44 0.78 -16.08 -17.67
CA MET A 44 -0.65 -16.09 -17.34
C MET A 44 -0.92 -16.86 -16.04
N GLU A 45 -0.26 -18.01 -15.85
CA GLU A 45 -0.35 -18.80 -14.62
C GLU A 45 0.22 -18.03 -13.42
N ALA A 46 1.36 -17.36 -13.57
CA ALA A 46 1.94 -16.51 -12.53
C ALA A 46 1.03 -15.31 -12.19
N ALA A 47 0.41 -14.68 -13.20
CA ALA A 47 -0.56 -13.61 -12.98
C ALA A 47 -1.81 -14.11 -12.25
N ALA A 48 -2.35 -15.27 -12.64
CA ALA A 48 -3.50 -15.90 -12.00
C ALA A 48 -3.19 -16.30 -10.55
N GLN A 49 -1.98 -16.80 -10.26
CA GLN A 49 -1.53 -17.10 -8.90
C GLN A 49 -1.40 -15.84 -8.05
N ALA A 50 -0.87 -14.74 -8.60
CA ALA A 50 -0.81 -13.47 -7.89
C ALA A 50 -2.20 -12.91 -7.56
N GLU A 51 -3.18 -13.12 -8.46
CA GLU A 51 -4.56 -12.70 -8.28
C GLU A 51 -5.30 -13.57 -7.24
N GLN A 52 -5.09 -14.89 -7.25
CA GLN A 52 -5.58 -15.80 -6.19
C GLN A 52 -4.92 -15.52 -4.83
N GLU A 53 -3.63 -15.22 -4.81
CA GLU A 53 -2.95 -14.84 -3.58
C GLU A 53 -3.49 -13.50 -3.06
N ALA A 54 -3.83 -12.56 -3.95
CA ALA A 54 -4.49 -11.31 -3.57
C ALA A 54 -5.90 -11.54 -2.99
N ASP A 55 -6.66 -12.49 -3.55
CA ASP A 55 -7.99 -12.89 -3.05
C ASP A 55 -7.93 -13.57 -1.67
N SER A 56 -6.77 -14.11 -1.29
CA SER A 56 -6.57 -14.71 0.05
C SER A 56 -6.39 -13.70 1.19
N TRP A 57 -6.25 -12.40 0.87
CA TRP A 57 -6.06 -11.35 1.87
C TRP A 57 -7.36 -10.64 2.20
N GLU A 58 -7.67 -10.57 3.49
CA GLU A 58 -8.75 -9.74 4.01
C GLU A 58 -8.17 -8.41 4.55
N TRP A 59 -8.97 -7.36 4.62
CA TRP A 59 -8.58 -6.11 5.28
C TRP A 59 -9.29 -6.02 6.63
N ALA A 60 -8.54 -5.74 7.70
CA ALA A 60 -9.10 -5.64 9.03
C ALA A 60 -8.34 -4.66 9.92
N VAL A 61 -9.04 -4.18 10.93
CA VAL A 61 -8.46 -3.55 12.12
C VAL A 61 -8.43 -4.58 13.24
N VAL A 62 -7.24 -4.85 13.75
CA VAL A 62 -6.98 -5.88 14.76
C VAL A 62 -6.50 -5.20 16.02
N GLU A 63 -7.13 -5.55 17.14
CA GLU A 63 -6.76 -5.09 18.47
C GLU A 63 -6.11 -6.24 19.23
N ILE A 64 -4.87 -6.05 19.67
CA ILE A 64 -4.06 -7.03 20.38
C ILE A 64 -4.04 -6.68 21.86
N PHE A 65 -4.47 -7.63 22.70
CA PHE A 65 -4.57 -7.49 24.16
C PHE A 65 -5.24 -6.18 24.64
N GLY A 66 -6.14 -5.59 23.85
CA GLY A 66 -6.87 -4.37 24.20
C GLY A 66 -6.06 -3.07 24.25
N HIS A 67 -4.80 -3.07 23.80
CA HIS A 67 -3.93 -1.88 23.93
C HIS A 67 -3.12 -1.55 22.68
N ARG A 68 -2.93 -2.51 21.76
CA ARG A 68 -2.28 -2.25 20.46
C ARG A 68 -3.30 -2.42 19.36
N ARG A 69 -3.40 -1.44 18.48
CA ARG A 69 -4.25 -1.50 17.30
C ARG A 69 -3.40 -1.47 16.04
N HIS A 70 -3.70 -2.40 15.14
CA HIS A 70 -3.07 -2.50 13.83
C HIS A 70 -4.15 -2.53 12.76
N ALA A 71 -4.01 -1.73 11.72
CA ALA A 71 -4.89 -1.77 10.56
C ALA A 71 -4.08 -2.20 9.34
N GLY A 72 -4.54 -3.19 8.59
CA GLY A 72 -3.76 -3.73 7.49
C GLY A 72 -4.46 -4.88 6.78
N ARG A 73 -3.73 -5.51 5.87
CA ARG A 73 -4.18 -6.76 5.26
C ARG A 73 -3.80 -7.93 6.15
N VAL A 74 -4.67 -8.91 6.25
CA VAL A 74 -4.57 -10.04 7.18
C VAL A 74 -4.80 -11.36 6.47
N ARG A 75 -4.17 -12.40 7.02
CA ARG A 75 -4.42 -13.80 6.63
C ARG A 75 -4.08 -14.74 7.77
N GLU A 76 -4.64 -15.94 7.73
CA GLU A 76 -4.19 -17.04 8.57
C GLU A 76 -2.91 -17.66 7.99
N GLU A 77 -1.93 -17.92 8.84
CA GLU A 77 -0.70 -18.62 8.45
C GLU A 77 -0.28 -19.58 9.56
N GLU A 78 0.16 -20.79 9.18
CA GLU A 78 0.72 -21.74 10.14
C GLU A 78 2.24 -21.55 10.23
N ARG A 79 2.74 -21.27 11.44
CA ARG A 79 4.18 -21.16 11.71
C ARG A 79 4.52 -21.81 13.03
N PHE A 80 5.65 -22.51 13.07
CA PHE A 80 6.15 -23.18 14.28
C PHE A 80 5.13 -24.13 14.93
N GLY A 81 4.28 -24.77 14.11
CA GLY A 81 3.23 -25.69 14.59
C GLY A 81 2.03 -25.00 15.24
N ALA A 82 1.89 -23.68 15.09
CA ALA A 82 0.74 -22.91 15.57
C ALA A 82 0.10 -22.12 14.43
N LYS A 83 -1.24 -22.04 14.44
CA LYS A 83 -1.98 -21.11 13.59
C LYS A 83 -1.85 -19.69 14.15
N LEU A 84 -1.33 -18.80 13.34
CA LEU A 84 -1.11 -17.40 13.67
C LEU A 84 -1.90 -16.51 12.70
N LEU A 85 -2.37 -15.39 13.23
CA LEU A 85 -2.79 -14.26 12.42
C LEU A 85 -1.55 -13.52 11.94
N ARG A 86 -1.38 -13.41 10.63
CA ARG A 86 -0.43 -12.48 10.02
C ARG A 86 -1.16 -11.19 9.69
N ILE A 87 -0.59 -10.05 10.08
CA ILE A 87 -1.05 -8.72 9.65
C ILE A 87 0.10 -7.97 9.01
N ASP A 88 -0.11 -7.49 7.78
CA ASP A 88 0.80 -6.60 7.07
C ASP A 88 0.23 -5.16 7.17
N VAL A 89 0.88 -4.34 7.98
CA VAL A 89 0.53 -2.94 8.22
C VAL A 89 1.22 -2.06 7.17
N PRO A 90 0.47 -1.27 6.38
CA PRO A 90 1.03 -0.36 5.39
C PRO A 90 1.74 0.81 6.08
N MET A 91 3.05 0.95 5.89
CA MET A 91 3.80 2.02 6.54
C MET A 91 3.34 3.39 6.02
N LYS A 92 3.00 4.31 6.94
CA LYS A 92 2.51 5.67 6.65
C LYS A 92 1.29 5.72 5.71
N GLY A 93 0.52 4.64 5.60
CA GLY A 93 -0.64 4.55 4.71
C GLY A 93 -0.29 4.49 3.22
N ASP A 94 1.00 4.34 2.87
CA ASP A 94 1.47 4.13 1.49
C ASP A 94 2.46 2.96 1.44
N PRO A 95 1.97 1.73 1.20
CA PRO A 95 2.83 0.57 1.12
C PRO A 95 3.73 0.54 -0.13
N ALA A 96 3.40 1.28 -1.20
CA ALA A 96 4.23 1.31 -2.39
C ALA A 96 5.50 2.15 -2.18
N ALA A 97 5.38 3.24 -1.42
CA ALA A 97 6.50 4.12 -1.10
C ALA A 97 7.31 3.67 0.14
N HIS A 98 6.66 3.07 1.13
CA HIS A 98 7.26 2.81 2.44
C HIS A 98 7.30 1.33 2.84
N GLY A 99 6.70 0.44 2.04
CA GLY A 99 6.66 -0.98 2.31
C GLY A 99 5.67 -1.37 3.41
N TRP A 100 5.86 -2.59 3.93
CA TRP A 100 4.96 -3.24 4.87
C TRP A 100 5.68 -3.58 6.17
N LEU A 101 4.99 -3.39 7.30
CA LEU A 101 5.40 -3.91 8.58
C LEU A 101 4.57 -5.16 8.91
N THR A 102 5.21 -6.32 8.97
CA THR A 102 4.53 -7.60 9.22
C THR A 102 4.59 -7.97 10.70
N HIS A 103 3.45 -8.33 11.27
CA HIS A 103 3.34 -8.91 12.61
C HIS A 103 2.64 -10.26 12.57
N TYR A 104 3.00 -11.12 13.52
CA TYR A 104 2.35 -12.41 13.74
C TYR A 104 1.81 -12.46 15.17
N TYR A 105 0.55 -12.84 15.32
CA TYR A 105 -0.14 -12.94 16.60
C TYR A 105 -0.83 -14.29 16.74
N GLY A 106 -0.75 -14.89 17.92
CA GLY A 106 -1.57 -16.07 18.23
C GLY A 106 -3.03 -15.67 18.43
N GLY A 107 -3.97 -16.54 18.05
CA GLY A 107 -5.41 -16.23 18.15
C GLY A 107 -5.87 -15.78 19.53
N SER A 108 -5.27 -16.32 20.60
CA SER A 108 -5.57 -15.94 22.00
C SER A 108 -5.15 -14.52 22.39
N SER A 109 -4.31 -13.85 21.58
CA SER A 109 -3.89 -12.47 21.82
C SER A 109 -4.81 -11.43 21.17
N ILE A 110 -5.73 -11.87 20.30
CA ILE A 110 -6.67 -11.00 19.61
C ILE A 110 -7.80 -10.64 20.57
N PHE A 111 -7.92 -9.35 20.86
CA PHE A 111 -9.03 -8.80 21.65
C PHE A 111 -10.24 -8.49 20.77
N SER A 112 -10.01 -7.89 19.60
CA SER A 112 -11.05 -7.60 18.61
C SER A 112 -10.50 -7.74 17.20
N PHE A 113 -11.32 -8.24 16.30
CA PHE A 113 -11.05 -8.33 14.87
C PHE A 113 -12.22 -7.71 14.11
N THR A 114 -11.95 -6.60 13.41
CA THR A 114 -12.98 -5.84 12.70
C THR A 114 -12.64 -5.78 11.22
N PRO A 115 -13.30 -6.58 10.37
CA PRO A 115 -13.19 -6.45 8.93
C PRO A 115 -13.46 -5.02 8.48
N CYS A 116 -12.67 -4.53 7.53
CA CYS A 116 -12.81 -3.18 7.02
C CYS A 116 -12.43 -3.10 5.54
N GLU A 117 -12.77 -1.98 4.91
CA GLU A 117 -12.33 -1.72 3.55
C GLU A 117 -10.86 -1.31 3.51
N ARG A 118 -10.19 -1.60 2.39
CA ARG A 118 -8.79 -1.22 2.14
C ARG A 118 -8.53 0.26 2.42
N GLU A 119 -9.43 1.14 1.97
CA GLU A 119 -9.25 2.58 2.14
C GLU A 119 -9.25 3.00 3.61
N ALA A 120 -10.13 2.41 4.41
CA ALA A 120 -10.21 2.66 5.85
C ALA A 120 -8.90 2.25 6.55
N ALA A 121 -8.34 1.08 6.22
CA ALA A 121 -7.07 0.62 6.76
C ALA A 121 -5.90 1.53 6.37
N LEU A 122 -5.82 1.99 5.11
CA LEU A 122 -4.77 2.92 4.68
C LEU A 122 -4.90 4.27 5.40
N ARG A 123 -6.11 4.79 5.52
CA ARG A 123 -6.39 6.06 6.21
C ARG A 123 -5.97 6.01 7.68
N ALA A 124 -6.24 4.90 8.36
CA ALA A 124 -5.85 4.70 9.76
C ALA A 124 -4.32 4.71 9.99
N ASN A 125 -3.53 4.41 8.96
CA ASN A 125 -2.06 4.39 9.04
C ASN A 125 -1.40 5.67 8.52
N LYS A 126 -2.17 6.66 8.03
CA LYS A 126 -1.61 7.93 7.59
C LYS A 126 -0.97 8.67 8.78
N PRO A 127 0.21 9.29 8.59
CA PRO A 127 0.80 10.15 9.61
C PRO A 127 -0.19 11.23 10.04
N TYR A 128 -0.20 11.56 11.33
CA TYR A 128 -1.04 12.61 11.86
C TYR A 128 -0.63 13.96 11.27
N GLU A 129 -1.57 14.61 10.56
CA GLU A 129 -1.43 15.99 10.15
C GLU A 129 -1.87 16.89 11.31
N ALA A 130 -0.99 17.82 11.70
CA ALA A 130 -1.33 18.76 12.76
C ALA A 130 -2.53 19.62 12.31
N PRO A 131 -3.50 19.87 13.21
CA PRO A 131 -4.61 20.74 12.88
C PRO A 131 -4.07 22.10 12.49
N ALA A 132 -4.68 22.72 11.48
CA ALA A 132 -4.35 24.08 11.09
C ALA A 132 -4.49 24.98 12.32
N ARG A 133 -3.47 25.80 12.59
CA ARG A 133 -3.58 26.83 13.62
C ARG A 133 -4.57 27.86 13.09
N LEU A 134 -5.73 27.96 13.72
CA LEU A 134 -6.61 29.09 13.50
C LEU A 134 -5.90 30.32 14.06
N ALA A 135 -5.35 31.16 13.18
CA ALA A 135 -4.96 32.50 13.55
C ALA A 135 -6.21 33.38 13.46
N LEU A 136 -6.50 34.15 14.51
CA LEU A 136 -7.46 35.23 14.39
C LEU A 136 -6.92 36.22 13.35
N SER A 137 -7.79 36.66 12.43
CA SER A 137 -7.46 37.78 11.55
C SER A 137 -7.03 38.95 12.43
N HIS A 138 -5.85 39.52 12.15
CA HIS A 138 -5.42 40.74 12.81
C HIS A 138 -6.50 41.80 12.55
N ARG A 139 -7.06 42.36 13.61
CA ARG A 139 -7.94 43.52 13.55
C ARG A 139 -7.04 44.75 13.45
N ASP A 140 -6.94 45.32 12.26
CA ASP A 140 -6.17 46.54 11.98
C ASP A 140 -6.88 47.82 12.51
N ASP A 141 -8.05 47.69 13.13
CA ASP A 141 -9.00 48.79 13.37
C ASP A 141 -9.04 49.33 14.80
N LEU A 142 -7.99 49.15 15.60
CA LEU A 142 -7.81 49.96 16.81
C LEU A 142 -7.10 51.28 16.45
N ASP A 143 -7.80 52.13 15.70
CA ASP A 143 -7.57 53.58 15.76
C ASP A 143 -7.92 54.01 17.18
N VAL A 144 -6.97 53.84 18.09
CA VAL A 144 -6.98 54.52 19.38
C VAL A 144 -6.81 55.99 19.03
N ALA A 145 -7.93 56.68 18.85
CA ALA A 145 -7.96 58.11 18.97
C ALA A 145 -7.37 58.41 20.35
N ASP A 146 -6.16 58.95 20.34
CA ASP A 146 -5.52 59.56 21.50
C ASP A 146 -6.47 60.69 21.89
N ASP A 147 -7.36 60.41 22.86
CA ASP A 147 -8.24 61.41 23.45
C ASP A 147 -7.31 62.39 24.18
N GLU A 148 -6.81 63.39 23.43
CA GLU A 148 -6.08 64.54 23.97
C GLU A 148 -6.88 65.10 25.15
N ASP A 149 -6.19 65.27 26.28
CA ASP A 149 -6.69 65.74 27.56
C ASP A 149 -7.55 67.01 27.45
N GLY A 150 -8.83 66.82 27.14
CA GLY A 150 -9.86 67.84 27.17
C GLY A 150 -10.44 67.90 28.58
N ASP A 151 -9.82 68.73 29.43
CA ASP A 151 -10.33 69.22 30.72
C ASP A 151 -11.78 69.74 30.56
N ASN A 152 -12.75 68.83 30.65
CA ASN A 152 -14.17 69.17 30.62
C ASN A 152 -14.72 68.98 32.03
N PRO A 153 -14.94 70.07 32.79
CA PRO A 153 -15.39 69.95 34.17
C PRO A 153 -16.83 69.40 34.20
N ILE A 154 -17.00 68.29 34.91
CA ILE A 154 -18.31 67.72 35.24
C ILE A 154 -19.12 68.73 36.07
N PRO A 155 -20.32 69.16 35.64
CA PRO A 155 -21.17 70.02 36.44
C PRO A 155 -21.80 69.21 37.59
N PHE A 156 -21.77 69.80 38.80
CA PHE A 156 -22.37 69.27 40.04
C PHE A 156 -23.91 69.26 40.00
#